data_AF-M1D072-F1
#
_entry.id   AF-M1D072-F1
#
_cell.length_a   1.000
_cell.length_b   1.000
_cell.length_c   1.000
_cell.angle_alpha   90.00
_cell.angle_beta   90.00
_cell.angle_gamma   90.00
#
_symmetry.space_group_name_H-M   'P 1'
#
loop_
_entity.id
_entity.type
_entity.pdbx_description
1 polymer ?
#
loop_
_entity_poly.entity_id
_entity_poly.type
_entity_poly.pdbx_seq_one_letter_code
_entity_poly.pdbx_strand_id
1 'polypeptide(L)'
;MEKKAILVFLVLTLSLINGQEAEKIDTQKAPWRIHTLFSVECQNYFDWQTVGLMHSYRKAQQPGPITRLLSCTEDERKGYRGMELAPTFEVPSMSRHPKTSDWYPAINKPAGVVHWLKYSKEADNVDWVVILDADMIIRGPIVPWEIGAEKGKPVSAYYGYLIGCDNILAKLHTKHPELCDKVGGLLAMHIDDLRALAPLWLSKTEEVREDKVHWPTNYTGDIYGTGWISEMYGYSFGAAEVGLRHKINDNLMIYPGYTPREGVEPILMHYGLPFNVGNWSFSKLDHHEDDIVYDCSRLFPEPPYPREITQMESDHSKRRALFLNIECINTMNEGLLLQHAAFKCPKPKWSKYLSFLKSKTFAELSRPKRLTAQSRQMMEVEIHKEVDNEPEKPQPKIEVKIHKEVDNEPEKPHPKIHTIFSTECSSYFDWQTVGLVHSFYKSGQPGNITRLLSCTDEDLKQYKGHDLAPTHYVPSMSRHPLTGDWYPAINKPAAVLHWMNHVKTDAEYIVILDADMIMRGPITPWEFNAGRSRPASTPYE
;
A
#
# COMPACT_ATOMS: atom_id res chain seq x y z
N MET A 1 -72.71 -40.98 -14.42
CA MET A 1 -71.33 -41.39 -14.13
C MET A 1 -70.65 -40.23 -13.41
N GLU A 2 -70.33 -40.48 -12.15
CA GLU A 2 -69.28 -39.89 -11.29
C GLU A 2 -69.10 -38.36 -11.14
N LYS A 3 -69.66 -37.87 -10.02
CA LYS A 3 -69.01 -37.21 -8.86
C LYS A 3 -68.04 -36.02 -9.06
N LYS A 4 -68.54 -34.89 -8.52
CA LYS A 4 -67.96 -34.03 -7.46
C LYS A 4 -66.68 -33.22 -7.73
N ALA A 5 -66.85 -31.92 -7.45
CA ALA A 5 -65.83 -30.92 -7.15
C ALA A 5 -64.71 -31.43 -6.23
N ILE A 6 -63.46 -31.04 -6.53
CA ILE A 6 -62.34 -31.14 -5.61
C ILE A 6 -61.51 -29.85 -5.60
N LEU A 7 -61.42 -29.36 -4.38
CA LEU A 7 -60.59 -28.33 -3.78
C LEU A 7 -59.12 -28.78 -3.72
N VAL A 8 -58.20 -27.84 -3.95
CA VAL A 8 -56.82 -27.70 -3.42
C VAL A 8 -56.08 -28.98 -2.97
N PHE A 9 -54.96 -29.29 -3.61
CA PHE A 9 -53.80 -29.84 -2.91
C PHE A 9 -52.48 -29.27 -3.46
N LEU A 10 -51.78 -28.58 -2.55
CA LEU A 10 -50.38 -28.22 -2.59
C LEU A 10 -49.52 -29.50 -2.57
N VAL A 11 -48.30 -29.44 -3.12
CA VAL A 11 -47.09 -30.26 -2.84
C VAL A 11 -46.61 -31.21 -3.97
N LEU A 12 -45.28 -31.13 -4.19
CA LEU A 12 -44.33 -31.93 -5.00
C LEU A 12 -44.17 -31.54 -6.49
N THR A 13 -42.99 -31.33 -7.08
CA THR A 13 -41.57 -31.16 -6.68
C THR A 13 -40.79 -30.85 -7.97
N LEU A 14 -39.69 -30.09 -7.85
CA LEU A 14 -38.46 -30.12 -8.69
C LEU A 14 -38.59 -30.33 -10.20
N SER A 15 -38.22 -29.30 -10.98
CA SER A 15 -37.01 -29.27 -11.84
C SER A 15 -37.10 -28.14 -12.87
N LEU A 16 -35.92 -27.65 -13.29
CA LEU A 16 -35.65 -26.74 -14.42
C LEU A 16 -35.60 -25.24 -14.07
N ILE A 17 -34.45 -24.91 -13.49
CA ILE A 17 -33.76 -23.63 -13.67
C ILE A 17 -33.31 -23.55 -15.14
N ASN A 18 -33.87 -22.62 -15.90
CA ASN A 18 -33.21 -21.94 -17.02
C ASN A 18 -33.33 -20.45 -16.65
N GLY A 19 -32.25 -19.76 -16.33
CA GLY A 19 -31.18 -19.43 -17.27
C GLY A 19 -31.35 -17.96 -17.67
N GLN A 20 -31.25 -17.05 -16.69
CA GLN A 20 -30.96 -15.65 -16.95
C GLN A 20 -29.51 -15.45 -16.54
N GLU A 21 -28.64 -15.38 -17.55
CA GLU A 21 -27.26 -14.94 -17.40
C GLU A 21 -27.27 -13.59 -16.68
N ALA A 22 -26.69 -13.58 -15.48
CA ALA A 22 -26.25 -12.35 -14.88
C ALA A 22 -25.24 -11.72 -15.84
N GLU A 23 -25.56 -10.54 -16.38
CA GLU A 23 -24.60 -9.69 -17.07
C GLU A 23 -23.35 -9.59 -16.21
N LYS A 24 -22.26 -10.20 -16.69
CA LYS A 24 -20.92 -9.98 -16.17
C LYS A 24 -20.65 -8.49 -16.31
N ILE A 25 -20.66 -7.79 -15.18
CA ILE A 25 -19.95 -6.53 -15.04
C ILE A 25 -18.51 -6.85 -15.40
N ASP A 26 -18.09 -6.41 -16.59
CA ASP A 26 -16.71 -6.47 -17.04
C ASP A 26 -15.92 -5.52 -16.16
N THR A 27 -15.41 -6.04 -15.04
CA THR A 27 -14.35 -5.37 -14.30
C THR A 27 -13.15 -5.36 -15.23
N GLN A 28 -13.00 -4.24 -15.92
CA GLN A 28 -11.80 -3.80 -16.63
C GLN A 28 -10.56 -4.46 -16.01
N LYS A 29 -10.07 -5.54 -16.63
CA LYS A 29 -8.93 -6.31 -16.10
C LYS A 29 -7.78 -5.33 -15.88
N ALA A 30 -7.36 -5.16 -14.63
CA ALA A 30 -6.22 -4.30 -14.32
C ALA A 30 -5.03 -4.72 -15.20
N PRO A 31 -4.28 -3.76 -15.79
CA PRO A 31 -3.24 -4.07 -16.78
C PRO A 31 -2.08 -4.91 -16.22
N TRP A 32 -2.01 -5.10 -14.90
CA TRP A 32 -0.94 -5.83 -14.21
C TRP A 32 -1.48 -6.91 -13.27
N ARG A 33 -0.76 -8.03 -13.20
CA ARG A 33 -1.10 -9.20 -12.39
C ARG A 33 -0.50 -9.06 -11.00
N ILE A 34 -1.36 -8.82 -10.00
CA ILE A 34 -0.98 -8.72 -8.58
C ILE A 34 -1.11 -10.10 -7.94
N HIS A 35 -0.18 -10.48 -7.07
CA HIS A 35 -0.28 -11.67 -6.20
C HIS A 35 0.02 -11.31 -4.75
N THR A 36 -0.83 -11.71 -3.82
CA THR A 36 -0.61 -11.50 -2.39
C THR A 36 -0.04 -12.76 -1.74
N LEU A 37 1.03 -12.66 -0.96
CA LEU A 37 1.64 -13.76 -0.24
C LEU A 37 1.60 -13.49 1.27
N PHE A 38 1.44 -14.53 2.06
CA PHE A 38 1.68 -14.49 3.50
C PHE A 38 2.22 -15.84 3.97
N SER A 39 3.10 -15.83 4.97
CA SER A 39 3.76 -17.03 5.48
C SER A 39 3.20 -17.41 6.85
N VAL A 40 2.99 -18.71 7.07
CA VAL A 40 2.49 -19.26 8.33
C VAL A 40 3.06 -20.65 8.62
N GLU A 41 2.86 -21.12 9.85
CA GLU A 41 3.15 -22.50 10.25
C GLU A 41 1.87 -23.31 10.54
N CYS A 42 1.98 -24.64 10.57
CA CYS A 42 0.88 -25.57 10.88
C CYS A 42 0.45 -25.54 12.37
N GLN A 43 -0.03 -24.40 12.86
CA GLN A 43 -0.40 -24.22 14.27
C GLN A 43 -1.69 -23.41 14.41
N ASN A 44 -2.45 -23.68 15.49
CA ASN A 44 -3.68 -22.96 15.82
C ASN A 44 -3.45 -21.44 15.86
N TYR A 45 -2.28 -21.01 16.32
CA TYR A 45 -1.86 -19.60 16.33
C TYR A 45 -2.07 -18.91 14.99
N PHE A 46 -1.65 -19.57 13.91
CA PHE A 46 -1.74 -19.02 12.56
C PHE A 46 -3.08 -19.31 11.90
N ASP A 47 -3.85 -20.29 12.37
CA ASP A 47 -5.17 -20.61 11.83
C ASP A 47 -6.15 -19.46 12.05
N TRP A 48 -6.25 -18.95 13.28
CA TRP A 48 -7.17 -17.83 13.55
C TRP A 48 -6.69 -16.51 12.91
N GLN A 49 -5.37 -16.32 12.78
CA GLN A 49 -4.79 -15.20 12.03
C GLN A 49 -5.13 -15.30 10.53
N THR A 50 -5.02 -16.50 9.95
CA THR A 50 -5.40 -16.78 8.56
C THR A 50 -6.88 -16.44 8.32
N VAL A 51 -7.77 -16.79 9.25
CA VAL A 51 -9.20 -16.44 9.14
C VAL A 51 -9.39 -14.91 9.10
N GLY A 52 -8.72 -14.18 10.00
CA GLY A 52 -8.78 -12.71 10.03
C GLY A 52 -8.27 -12.07 8.74
N LEU A 53 -7.10 -12.50 8.26
CA LEU A 53 -6.50 -12.01 7.02
C LEU A 53 -7.36 -12.34 5.81
N MET A 54 -7.80 -13.59 5.63
CA MET A 54 -8.62 -14.01 4.49
C MET A 54 -10.00 -13.35 4.47
N HIS A 55 -10.60 -13.11 5.64
CA HIS A 55 -11.86 -12.37 5.73
C HIS A 55 -11.67 -10.91 5.32
N SER A 56 -10.67 -10.24 5.89
CA SER A 56 -10.37 -8.85 5.57
C SER A 56 -9.94 -8.65 4.11
N TYR A 57 -9.18 -9.58 3.54
CA TYR A 57 -8.82 -9.64 2.12
C TYR A 57 -10.06 -9.60 1.21
N ARG A 58 -11.03 -10.48 1.45
CA ARG A 58 -12.28 -10.54 0.66
C ARG A 58 -13.10 -9.28 0.86
N LYS A 59 -13.20 -8.81 2.10
CA LYS A 59 -13.99 -7.63 2.46
C LYS A 59 -13.43 -6.36 1.82
N ALA A 60 -12.11 -6.18 1.85
CA ALA A 60 -11.40 -5.06 1.24
C ALA A 60 -11.43 -5.08 -0.30
N GLN A 61 -11.83 -6.20 -0.91
CA GLN A 61 -11.77 -6.42 -2.36
C GLN A 61 -10.34 -6.29 -2.89
N GLN A 62 -9.38 -6.88 -2.16
CA GLN A 62 -7.99 -6.90 -2.58
C GLN A 62 -7.87 -7.58 -3.95
N PRO A 63 -7.25 -6.92 -4.95
CA PRO A 63 -7.13 -7.50 -6.28
C PRO A 63 -6.09 -8.62 -6.34
N GLY A 64 -6.29 -9.51 -7.32
CA GLY A 64 -5.40 -10.65 -7.58
C GLY A 64 -5.75 -11.90 -6.76
N PRO A 65 -4.98 -12.99 -6.93
CA PRO A 65 -4.95 -14.11 -6.00
C PRO A 65 -4.16 -13.80 -4.72
N ILE A 66 -4.45 -14.59 -3.68
CA ILE A 66 -3.69 -14.67 -2.43
C ILE A 66 -3.26 -16.11 -2.19
N THR A 67 -1.99 -16.32 -1.85
CA THR A 67 -1.43 -17.65 -1.55
C THR A 67 -0.78 -17.65 -0.17
N ARG A 68 -1.17 -18.63 0.64
CA ARG A 68 -0.59 -18.95 1.94
C ARG A 68 0.61 -19.86 1.75
N LEU A 69 1.79 -19.41 2.16
CA LEU A 69 3.00 -20.22 2.23
C LEU A 69 3.00 -20.96 3.56
N LEU A 70 2.67 -22.25 3.54
CA LEU A 70 2.43 -23.03 4.74
C LEU A 70 3.64 -23.93 5.02
N SER A 71 4.40 -23.60 6.07
CA SER A 71 5.55 -24.37 6.56
C SER A 71 5.13 -25.33 7.66
N CYS A 72 5.31 -26.63 7.45
CA CYS A 72 4.96 -27.64 8.44
C CYS A 72 6.09 -28.65 8.61
N THR A 73 6.34 -29.07 9.84
CA THR A 73 7.09 -30.30 10.09
C THR A 73 6.26 -31.51 9.68
N GLU A 74 6.92 -32.66 9.46
CA GLU A 74 6.23 -33.89 9.11
C GLU A 74 5.20 -34.32 10.18
N ASP A 75 5.48 -34.04 11.45
CA ASP A 75 4.60 -34.39 12.56
C ASP A 75 3.41 -33.44 12.68
N GLU A 76 3.61 -32.12 12.55
CA GLU A 76 2.51 -31.15 12.50
C GLU A 76 1.55 -31.46 11.35
N ARG A 77 2.08 -31.87 10.19
CA ARG A 77 1.29 -32.16 8.99
C ARG A 77 0.29 -33.30 9.18
N LYS A 78 0.64 -34.36 9.93
CA LYS A 78 -0.19 -35.58 10.06
C LYS A 78 -1.57 -35.30 10.67
N GLY A 79 -1.71 -34.23 11.44
CA GLY A 79 -2.96 -33.86 12.12
C GLY A 79 -3.46 -32.44 11.82
N TYR A 80 -2.85 -31.73 10.87
CA TYR A 80 -3.20 -30.34 10.61
C TYR A 80 -4.60 -30.20 9.99
N ARG A 81 -5.46 -29.40 10.62
CA ARG A 81 -6.87 -29.22 10.23
C ARG A 81 -7.10 -28.01 9.33
N GLY A 82 -6.12 -27.13 9.20
CA GLY A 82 -6.29 -25.80 8.62
C GLY A 82 -6.01 -25.69 7.12
N MET A 83 -5.88 -26.79 6.38
CA MET A 83 -5.51 -26.76 4.95
C MET A 83 -6.47 -25.90 4.09
N GLU A 84 -7.76 -25.95 4.40
CA GLU A 84 -8.83 -25.27 3.64
C GLU A 84 -9.03 -23.79 4.02
N LEU A 85 -8.24 -23.25 4.96
CA LEU A 85 -8.43 -21.87 5.44
C LEU A 85 -8.08 -20.81 4.38
N ALA A 86 -7.17 -21.12 3.47
CA ALA A 86 -6.72 -20.24 2.39
C ALA A 86 -6.19 -21.07 1.20
N PRO A 87 -6.13 -20.51 -0.02
CA PRO A 87 -5.33 -21.09 -1.11
C PRO A 87 -3.90 -21.28 -0.61
N THR A 88 -3.43 -22.52 -0.59
CA THR A 88 -2.21 -22.91 0.14
C THR A 88 -1.18 -23.50 -0.79
N PHE A 89 0.05 -23.03 -0.66
CA PHE A 89 1.24 -23.62 -1.24
C PHE A 89 2.11 -24.15 -0.09
N GLU A 90 2.18 -25.47 0.04
CA GLU A 90 3.02 -26.12 1.05
C GLU A 90 4.50 -25.86 0.74
N VAL A 91 5.25 -25.44 1.75
CA VAL A 91 6.70 -25.21 1.65
C VAL A 91 7.42 -25.99 2.75
N PRO A 92 8.68 -26.39 2.55
CA PRO A 92 9.46 -27.04 3.60
C PRO A 92 9.56 -26.15 4.84
N SER A 93 9.42 -26.74 6.03
CA SER A 93 9.75 -26.05 7.27
C SER A 93 11.28 -25.95 7.42
N MET A 94 11.74 -24.72 7.65
CA MET A 94 13.09 -24.37 8.03
C MET A 94 13.16 -23.90 9.49
N SER A 95 12.08 -24.07 10.27
CA SER A 95 12.01 -23.65 11.69
C SER A 95 13.13 -24.26 12.53
N ARG A 96 13.63 -25.45 12.15
CA ARG A 96 14.91 -25.98 12.63
C ARG A 96 15.91 -25.95 11.48
N HIS A 97 16.98 -25.19 11.63
CA HIS A 97 17.98 -25.06 10.59
C HIS A 97 18.67 -26.42 10.33
N PRO A 98 18.74 -26.89 9.07
CA PRO A 98 19.13 -28.27 8.76
C PRO A 98 20.58 -28.61 9.11
N LYS A 99 21.47 -27.60 9.22
CA LYS A 99 22.90 -27.82 9.56
C LYS A 99 23.20 -27.58 11.03
N THR A 100 22.66 -26.51 11.60
CA THR A 100 23.02 -26.05 12.95
C THR A 100 22.02 -26.53 14.02
N SER A 101 20.88 -27.07 13.60
CA SER A 101 19.73 -27.39 14.47
C SER A 101 19.17 -26.19 15.26
N ASP A 102 19.59 -24.95 14.94
CA ASP A 102 19.05 -23.74 15.56
C ASP A 102 17.55 -23.65 15.30
N TRP A 103 16.79 -23.32 16.34
CA TRP A 103 15.34 -23.16 16.21
C TRP A 103 15.02 -21.68 16.00
N TYR A 104 14.56 -21.37 14.80
CA TYR A 104 14.22 -20.02 14.37
C TYR A 104 13.08 -20.03 13.34
N PRO A 105 11.81 -20.03 13.78
CA PRO A 105 10.65 -20.16 12.89
C PRO A 105 10.50 -19.05 11.85
N ALA A 106 10.91 -17.82 12.18
CA ALA A 106 10.73 -16.67 11.29
C ALA A 106 11.46 -16.83 9.94
N ILE A 107 12.51 -17.67 9.86
CA ILE A 107 13.21 -17.98 8.59
C ILE A 107 12.30 -18.65 7.55
N ASN A 108 11.16 -19.23 7.95
CA ASN A 108 10.19 -19.80 7.03
C ASN A 108 9.65 -18.79 6.03
N LYS A 109 9.58 -17.51 6.40
CA LYS A 109 9.09 -16.45 5.50
C LYS A 109 10.00 -16.28 4.27
N PRO A 110 11.30 -15.97 4.40
CA PRO A 110 12.20 -15.92 3.25
C PRO A 110 12.35 -17.27 2.55
N ALA A 111 12.44 -18.38 3.30
CA ALA A 111 12.57 -19.71 2.71
C ALA A 111 11.34 -20.09 1.85
N GLY A 112 10.14 -19.80 2.35
CA GLY A 112 8.88 -20.04 1.66
C GLY A 112 8.76 -19.20 0.39
N VAL A 113 9.18 -17.93 0.43
CA VAL A 113 9.19 -17.06 -0.76
C VAL A 113 10.14 -17.60 -1.83
N VAL A 114 11.36 -18.00 -1.45
CA VAL A 114 12.31 -18.66 -2.38
C VAL A 114 11.70 -19.93 -2.97
N HIS A 115 11.04 -20.75 -2.15
CA HIS A 115 10.41 -21.99 -2.60
C HIS A 115 9.26 -21.72 -3.57
N TRP A 116 8.39 -20.74 -3.27
CA TRP A 116 7.29 -20.34 -4.14
C TRP A 116 7.77 -19.84 -5.49
N LEU A 117 8.78 -18.94 -5.52
CA LEU A 117 9.36 -18.46 -6.77
C LEU A 117 9.95 -19.58 -7.64
N LYS A 118 10.50 -20.63 -7.01
CA LYS A 118 11.18 -21.71 -7.72
C LYS A 118 10.23 -22.78 -8.25
N TYR A 119 9.14 -23.07 -7.54
CA TYR A 119 8.31 -24.25 -7.81
C TYR A 119 6.83 -23.93 -8.10
N SER A 120 6.35 -22.72 -7.82
CA SER A 120 4.97 -22.34 -8.13
C SER A 120 4.84 -21.85 -9.57
N LYS A 121 3.92 -22.46 -10.33
CA LYS A 121 3.53 -21.98 -11.67
C LYS A 121 2.82 -20.62 -11.65
N GLU A 122 2.27 -20.24 -10.49
CA GLU A 122 1.65 -18.92 -10.33
C GLU A 122 2.71 -17.82 -10.42
N ALA A 123 3.90 -18.04 -9.86
CA ALA A 123 4.99 -17.07 -9.85
C ALA A 123 5.51 -16.70 -11.25
N ASP A 124 5.29 -17.53 -12.26
CA ASP A 124 5.63 -17.24 -13.65
C ASP A 124 4.70 -16.18 -14.27
N ASN A 125 3.53 -15.97 -13.69
CA ASN A 125 2.46 -15.15 -14.25
C ASN A 125 2.04 -13.99 -13.34
N VAL A 126 3.01 -13.38 -12.67
CA VAL A 126 2.82 -12.26 -11.75
C VAL A 126 3.74 -11.12 -12.14
N ASP A 127 3.25 -9.88 -12.05
CA ASP A 127 4.06 -8.67 -12.29
C ASP A 127 4.39 -7.98 -10.97
N TRP A 128 3.46 -8.01 -10.01
CA TRP A 128 3.61 -7.38 -8.70
C TRP A 128 3.26 -8.33 -7.56
N VAL A 129 4.08 -8.31 -6.52
CA VAL A 129 3.87 -9.10 -5.31
C VAL A 129 3.64 -8.19 -4.11
N VAL A 130 2.63 -8.52 -3.32
CA VAL A 130 2.39 -7.94 -2.00
C VAL A 130 2.62 -9.04 -0.96
N ILE A 131 3.62 -8.89 -0.09
CA ILE A 131 3.89 -9.82 1.01
C ILE A 131 3.41 -9.17 2.31
N LEU A 132 2.56 -9.88 3.05
CA LEU A 132 1.98 -9.46 4.32
C LEU A 132 2.31 -10.45 5.43
N ASP A 133 2.28 -9.98 6.67
CA ASP A 133 2.28 -10.85 7.85
C ASP A 133 0.87 -11.41 8.11
N ALA A 134 0.78 -12.57 8.76
CA ALA A 134 -0.49 -13.23 9.03
C ALA A 134 -1.37 -12.47 10.03
N ASP A 135 -0.75 -11.66 10.90
CA ASP A 135 -1.43 -10.81 11.90
C ASP A 135 -1.82 -9.44 11.37
N MET A 136 -2.35 -9.42 10.15
CA MET A 136 -2.78 -8.20 9.50
C MET A 136 -4.27 -8.21 9.14
N ILE A 137 -4.92 -7.06 9.29
CA ILE A 137 -6.28 -6.81 8.80
C ILE A 137 -6.21 -5.79 7.66
N ILE A 138 -6.63 -6.22 6.48
CA ILE A 138 -6.71 -5.37 5.29
C ILE A 138 -8.00 -4.54 5.39
N ARG A 139 -7.84 -3.22 5.52
CA ARG A 139 -8.97 -2.27 5.55
C ARG A 139 -9.29 -1.72 4.16
N GLY A 140 -8.35 -1.72 3.23
CA GLY A 140 -8.55 -1.25 1.85
C GLY A 140 -7.58 -1.91 0.86
N PRO A 141 -7.86 -1.85 -0.45
CA PRO A 141 -6.98 -2.44 -1.47
C PRO A 141 -5.55 -1.89 -1.41
N ILE A 142 -4.57 -2.79 -1.41
CA ILE A 142 -3.14 -2.54 -1.53
C ILE A 142 -2.77 -2.78 -2.99
N VAL A 143 -2.77 -1.70 -3.78
CA VAL A 143 -2.41 -1.74 -5.20
C VAL A 143 -1.00 -1.15 -5.35
N PRO A 144 0.03 -1.96 -5.69
CA PRO A 144 1.43 -1.55 -5.62
C PRO A 144 1.75 -0.22 -6.32
N TRP A 145 1.29 0.00 -7.54
CA TRP A 145 1.52 1.26 -8.26
C TRP A 145 0.71 2.44 -7.71
N GLU A 146 -0.46 2.22 -7.09
CA GLU A 146 -1.23 3.31 -6.45
C GLU A 146 -0.62 3.77 -5.13
N ILE A 147 0.09 2.88 -4.45
CA ILE A 147 0.93 3.23 -3.29
C ILE A 147 2.34 3.65 -3.70
N GLY A 148 2.62 3.76 -5.00
CA GLY A 148 3.86 4.34 -5.54
C GLY A 148 4.99 3.36 -5.79
N ALA A 149 4.80 2.05 -5.67
CA ALA A 149 5.86 1.07 -5.96
C ALA A 149 6.28 1.13 -7.43
N GLU A 150 7.59 1.06 -7.66
CA GLU A 150 8.24 0.99 -8.97
C GLU A 150 9.25 -0.15 -8.97
N LYS A 151 9.61 -0.67 -10.15
CA LYS A 151 10.72 -1.62 -10.26
C LYS A 151 12.01 -0.97 -9.75
N GLY A 152 12.72 -1.66 -8.86
CA GLY A 152 13.89 -1.15 -8.14
C GLY A 152 13.56 -0.25 -6.94
N LYS A 153 12.30 0.19 -6.78
CA LYS A 153 11.84 1.03 -5.66
C LYS A 153 10.56 0.47 -5.03
N PRO A 154 10.68 -0.63 -4.27
CA PRO A 154 9.54 -1.23 -3.57
C PRO A 154 8.94 -0.25 -2.54
N VAL A 155 7.67 -0.45 -2.18
CA VAL A 155 7.02 0.26 -1.07
C VAL A 155 6.99 -0.62 0.16
N SER A 156 7.33 -0.05 1.31
CA SER A 156 7.20 -0.76 2.59
C SER A 156 6.81 0.17 3.74
N ALA A 157 6.25 -0.42 4.80
CA ALA A 157 6.05 0.28 6.06
C ALA A 157 7.38 0.48 6.81
N TYR A 158 7.42 1.52 7.66
CA TYR A 158 8.60 1.91 8.42
C TYR A 158 8.74 1.14 9.73
N TYR A 159 9.88 0.47 9.92
CA TYR A 159 10.24 -0.27 11.14
C TYR A 159 11.43 0.40 11.85
N GLY A 160 11.18 1.55 12.47
CA GLY A 160 12.24 2.38 13.08
C GLY A 160 13.07 1.71 14.18
N TYR A 161 12.59 0.59 14.74
CA TYR A 161 13.33 -0.21 15.73
C TYR A 161 14.48 -1.03 15.13
N LEU A 162 14.61 -1.11 13.79
CA LEU A 162 15.73 -1.75 13.11
C LEU A 162 17.00 -0.84 13.14
N ILE A 163 17.50 -0.53 14.34
CA ILE A 163 18.64 0.37 14.54
C ILE A 163 19.96 -0.14 13.92
N GLY A 164 20.03 -1.43 13.59
CA GLY A 164 21.17 -2.09 12.96
C GLY A 164 21.50 -1.56 11.56
N CYS A 165 20.53 -0.95 10.88
CA CYS A 165 20.81 -0.24 9.63
C CYS A 165 21.74 0.97 9.81
N ASP A 166 21.78 1.58 11.00
CA ASP A 166 22.55 2.80 11.25
C ASP A 166 23.88 2.53 11.99
N ASN A 167 24.24 1.27 12.20
CA ASN A 167 25.38 0.91 13.04
C ASN A 167 26.31 -0.15 12.41
N ILE A 168 27.16 -0.77 13.24
CA ILE A 168 28.12 -1.76 12.79
C ILE A 168 27.47 -2.98 12.12
N LEU A 169 26.24 -3.33 12.50
CA LEU A 169 25.54 -4.51 11.98
C LEU A 169 25.39 -4.44 10.45
N ALA A 170 24.97 -3.30 9.90
CA ALA A 170 24.91 -3.10 8.45
C ALA A 170 26.28 -3.27 7.77
N LYS A 171 27.35 -2.74 8.37
CA LYS A 171 28.71 -2.84 7.80
C LYS A 171 29.26 -4.28 7.83
N LEU A 172 28.79 -5.11 8.75
CA LEU A 172 29.18 -6.51 8.84
C LEU A 172 28.43 -7.38 7.83
N HIS A 173 27.14 -7.09 7.60
CA HIS A 173 26.24 -7.98 6.89
C HIS A 173 25.83 -7.48 5.50
N THR A 174 26.23 -6.28 5.08
CA THR A 174 26.07 -5.81 3.70
C THR A 174 27.26 -5.00 3.20
N LYS A 175 27.53 -5.09 1.89
CA LYS A 175 28.48 -4.22 1.17
C LYS A 175 27.93 -2.82 0.89
N HIS A 176 26.62 -2.64 1.05
CA HIS A 176 25.88 -1.42 0.75
C HIS A 176 25.13 -0.90 1.98
N PRO A 177 25.81 -0.62 3.11
CA PRO A 177 25.16 -0.14 4.33
C PRO A 177 24.37 1.16 4.11
N GLU A 178 24.76 1.97 3.12
CA GLU A 178 24.04 3.19 2.71
C GLU A 178 22.66 2.96 2.10
N LEU A 179 22.33 1.71 1.74
CA LEU A 179 21.04 1.29 1.19
C LEU A 179 20.20 0.48 2.20
N CYS A 180 20.63 0.37 3.46
CA CYS A 180 19.84 -0.32 4.49
C CYS A 180 18.65 0.54 4.93
N ASP A 181 17.48 0.24 4.38
CA ASP A 181 16.23 0.86 4.80
C ASP A 181 15.64 0.13 6.03
N LYS A 182 15.08 0.87 6.97
CA LYS A 182 14.39 0.32 8.16
C LYS A 182 12.94 -0.02 7.83
N VAL A 183 12.72 -1.19 7.23
CA VAL A 183 11.44 -1.52 6.61
C VAL A 183 10.93 -2.91 6.98
N GLY A 184 9.60 -3.09 6.98
CA GLY A 184 8.97 -4.38 7.14
C GLY A 184 7.44 -4.32 7.19
N GLY A 185 6.82 -5.48 7.47
CA GLY A 185 5.37 -5.62 7.59
C GLY A 185 4.65 -5.71 6.25
N LEU A 186 4.52 -4.57 5.56
CA LEU A 186 3.99 -4.49 4.20
C LEU A 186 5.15 -4.47 3.22
N LEU A 187 5.26 -5.43 2.31
CA LEU A 187 6.26 -5.39 1.23
C LEU A 187 5.56 -5.44 -0.13
N ALA A 188 5.62 -4.36 -0.90
CA ALA A 188 5.00 -4.29 -2.23
C ALA A 188 6.06 -3.98 -3.30
N MET A 189 6.28 -4.91 -4.23
CA MET A 189 7.39 -4.83 -5.18
C MET A 189 7.11 -5.53 -6.51
N HIS A 190 7.93 -5.21 -7.52
CA HIS A 190 7.88 -5.90 -8.80
C HIS A 190 8.45 -7.33 -8.67
N ILE A 191 7.93 -8.29 -9.44
CA ILE A 191 8.34 -9.70 -9.36
C ILE A 191 9.84 -9.90 -9.62
N ASP A 192 10.43 -9.11 -10.51
CA ASP A 192 11.86 -9.19 -10.83
C ASP A 192 12.74 -8.76 -9.64
N ASP A 193 12.30 -7.76 -8.88
CA ASP A 193 12.99 -7.33 -7.67
C ASP A 193 12.93 -8.44 -6.61
N LEU A 194 11.76 -9.07 -6.46
CA LEU A 194 11.59 -10.20 -5.55
C LEU A 194 12.45 -11.41 -5.96
N ARG A 195 12.60 -11.69 -7.26
CA ARG A 195 13.46 -12.77 -7.76
C ARG A 195 14.93 -12.54 -7.44
N ALA A 196 15.39 -11.29 -7.53
CA ALA A 196 16.76 -10.93 -7.15
C ALA A 196 16.96 -10.95 -5.62
N LEU A 197 15.96 -10.47 -4.88
CA LEU A 197 15.99 -10.32 -3.43
C LEU A 197 15.87 -11.64 -2.68
N ALA A 198 14.93 -12.51 -3.04
CA ALA A 198 14.54 -13.65 -2.21
C ALA A 198 15.71 -14.58 -1.82
N PRO A 199 16.65 -14.94 -2.71
CA PRO A 199 17.82 -15.72 -2.33
C PRO A 199 18.71 -15.01 -1.30
N LEU A 200 18.89 -13.69 -1.45
CA LEU A 200 19.69 -12.88 -0.55
C LEU A 200 18.99 -12.63 0.78
N TRP A 201 17.66 -12.47 0.78
CA TRP A 201 16.88 -12.38 2.01
C TRP A 201 17.09 -13.62 2.87
N LEU A 202 17.00 -14.82 2.27
CA LEU A 202 17.26 -16.06 3.00
C LEU A 202 18.71 -16.14 3.51
N SER A 203 19.71 -15.93 2.64
CA SER A 203 21.11 -16.05 3.05
C SER A 203 21.53 -15.02 4.09
N LYS A 204 21.08 -13.76 3.94
CA LYS A 204 21.35 -12.70 4.92
C LYS A 204 20.64 -12.96 6.25
N THR A 205 19.46 -13.56 6.22
CA THR A 205 18.79 -14.01 7.46
C THR A 205 19.65 -15.03 8.21
N GLU A 206 20.23 -16.01 7.50
CA GLU A 206 21.16 -16.99 8.09
C GLU A 206 22.41 -16.30 8.66
N GLU A 207 23.04 -15.40 7.91
CA GLU A 207 24.23 -14.64 8.35
C GLU A 207 23.97 -13.85 9.65
N VAL A 208 22.88 -13.07 9.70
CA VAL A 208 22.51 -12.30 10.92
C VAL A 208 22.14 -13.23 12.07
N ARG A 209 21.45 -14.35 11.78
CA ARG A 209 21.05 -15.31 12.80
C ARG A 209 22.25 -16.02 13.43
N GLU A 210 23.28 -16.34 12.65
CA GLU A 210 24.50 -16.97 13.16
C GLU A 210 25.37 -16.00 13.98
N ASP A 211 25.24 -14.69 13.76
CA ASP A 211 25.96 -13.63 14.48
C ASP A 211 25.37 -13.34 15.88
N LYS A 212 25.44 -14.35 16.74
CA LYS A 212 24.92 -14.29 18.13
C LYS A 212 25.58 -13.20 18.98
N VAL A 213 26.80 -12.79 18.62
CA VAL A 213 27.54 -11.73 19.32
C VAL A 213 26.83 -10.39 19.17
N HIS A 214 26.13 -10.16 18.06
CA HIS A 214 25.43 -8.92 17.76
C HIS A 214 23.91 -9.02 17.93
N TRP A 215 23.37 -10.08 18.53
CA TRP A 215 21.96 -10.14 18.93
C TRP A 215 21.51 -9.10 19.98
N PRO A 216 22.34 -8.66 20.94
CA PRO A 216 21.91 -7.73 21.98
C PRO A 216 21.21 -6.47 21.44
N THR A 217 20.25 -5.96 22.22
CA THR A 217 19.35 -4.85 21.86
C THR A 217 20.08 -3.59 21.36
N ASN A 218 21.29 -3.32 21.85
CA ASN A 218 22.07 -2.16 21.42
C ASN A 218 22.57 -2.25 19.96
N TYR A 219 22.61 -3.44 19.37
CA TYR A 219 22.96 -3.65 17.96
C TYR A 219 21.73 -3.76 17.08
N THR A 220 20.74 -4.54 17.51
CA THR A 220 19.60 -4.92 16.68
C THR A 220 18.32 -4.16 16.99
N GLY A 221 18.19 -3.55 18.17
CA GLY A 221 16.90 -3.05 18.64
C GLY A 221 15.90 -4.15 19.00
N ASP A 222 16.33 -5.43 18.98
CA ASP A 222 15.54 -6.54 19.49
C ASP A 222 15.36 -6.38 20.99
N ILE A 223 14.14 -6.13 21.44
CA ILE A 223 13.83 -5.89 22.86
C ILE A 223 14.15 -7.10 23.75
N TYR A 224 14.26 -8.30 23.19
CA TYR A 224 14.62 -9.51 23.91
C TYR A 224 16.11 -9.86 23.75
N GLY A 225 16.80 -9.27 22.77
CA GLY A 225 18.22 -9.54 22.50
C GLY A 225 18.49 -11.00 22.13
N THR A 226 17.51 -11.70 21.54
CA THR A 226 17.57 -13.14 21.21
C THR A 226 17.78 -13.40 19.72
N GLY A 227 17.92 -12.34 18.93
CA GLY A 227 18.01 -12.43 17.47
C GLY A 227 16.68 -12.78 16.82
N TRP A 228 15.55 -12.46 17.45
CA TRP A 228 14.21 -12.81 16.95
C TRP A 228 13.90 -12.10 15.63
N ILE A 229 14.36 -10.86 15.48
CA ILE A 229 14.16 -10.02 14.29
C ILE A 229 15.24 -10.19 13.21
N SER A 230 16.03 -11.28 13.25
CA SER A 230 17.11 -11.53 12.27
C SER A 230 16.61 -11.55 10.83
N GLU A 231 15.40 -12.06 10.60
CA GLU A 231 14.75 -12.12 9.28
C GLU A 231 14.42 -10.74 8.71
N MET A 232 14.08 -9.77 9.57
CA MET A 232 13.81 -8.38 9.16
C MET A 232 15.11 -7.70 8.72
N TYR A 233 16.22 -7.99 9.40
CA TYR A 233 17.55 -7.56 8.96
C TYR A 233 18.00 -8.27 7.70
N GLY A 234 17.73 -9.58 7.59
CA GLY A 234 17.98 -10.35 6.37
C GLY A 234 17.29 -9.74 5.16
N TYR A 235 16.04 -9.27 5.31
CA TYR A 235 15.33 -8.54 4.26
C TYR A 235 16.06 -7.25 3.90
N SER A 236 16.32 -6.40 4.89
CA SER A 236 16.89 -5.06 4.68
C SER A 236 18.30 -5.12 4.07
N PHE A 237 19.14 -6.02 4.55
CA PHE A 237 20.48 -6.25 4.01
C PHE A 237 20.45 -6.94 2.64
N GLY A 238 19.54 -7.88 2.43
CA GLY A 238 19.34 -8.50 1.12
C GLY A 238 18.90 -7.48 0.07
N ALA A 239 17.99 -6.57 0.43
CA ALA A 239 17.52 -5.50 -0.44
C ALA A 239 18.63 -4.51 -0.79
N ALA A 240 19.48 -4.17 0.19
CA ALA A 240 20.66 -3.35 -0.03
C ALA A 240 21.66 -3.99 -1.01
N GLU A 241 21.89 -5.30 -0.92
CA GLU A 241 22.77 -6.03 -1.85
C GLU A 241 22.24 -6.08 -3.30
N VAL A 242 20.91 -6.09 -3.47
CA VAL A 242 20.28 -5.97 -4.80
C VAL A 242 20.37 -4.52 -5.33
N GLY A 243 20.50 -3.54 -4.45
CA GLY A 243 20.44 -2.12 -4.78
C GLY A 243 19.03 -1.54 -4.78
N LEU A 244 18.08 -2.17 -4.06
CA LEU A 244 16.72 -1.67 -3.92
C LEU A 244 16.70 -0.45 -3.00
N ARG A 245 15.83 0.52 -3.32
CA ARG A 245 15.63 1.70 -2.48
C ARG A 245 14.15 1.92 -2.21
N HIS A 246 13.73 1.72 -0.96
CA HIS A 246 12.33 1.71 -0.62
C HIS A 246 11.71 3.10 -0.68
N LYS A 247 10.47 3.16 -1.15
CA LYS A 247 9.55 4.25 -0.83
C LYS A 247 8.86 3.89 0.49
N ILE A 248 9.32 4.50 1.56
CA ILE A 248 8.89 4.17 2.93
C ILE A 248 7.62 4.96 3.26
N ASN A 249 6.61 4.28 3.79
CA ASN A 249 5.34 4.90 4.14
C ASN A 249 4.88 4.51 5.56
N ASP A 250 4.70 5.49 6.43
CA ASP A 250 4.24 5.32 7.83
C ASP A 250 2.73 5.58 8.02
N ASN A 251 2.01 5.75 6.92
CA ASN A 251 0.60 6.15 6.88
C ASN A 251 -0.32 5.03 6.35
N LEU A 252 0.22 4.04 5.63
CA LEU A 252 -0.53 2.91 5.07
C LEU A 252 -0.90 1.86 6.12
N MET A 253 0.04 1.56 7.02
CA MET A 253 -0.08 0.53 8.05
C MET A 253 -0.09 1.18 9.43
N ILE A 254 -0.94 0.67 10.33
CA ILE A 254 -0.99 1.13 11.73
C ILE A 254 -1.08 -0.05 12.69
N TYR A 255 -0.48 0.08 13.86
CA TYR A 255 -0.72 -0.84 14.97
C TYR A 255 -1.99 -0.42 15.73
N PRO A 256 -2.97 -1.31 15.95
CA PRO A 256 -3.99 -1.07 16.96
C PRO A 256 -3.34 -0.68 18.29
N GLY A 257 -3.92 0.30 18.98
CA GLY A 257 -3.33 1.00 20.12
C GLY A 257 -2.64 2.32 19.75
N TYR A 258 -2.33 2.56 18.48
CA TYR A 258 -1.69 3.79 18.03
C TYR A 258 -2.75 4.76 17.50
N THR A 259 -2.48 6.07 17.65
CA THR A 259 -3.35 7.12 17.13
C THR A 259 -2.95 7.46 15.69
N PRO A 260 -3.83 7.31 14.70
CA PRO A 260 -3.51 7.68 13.33
C PRO A 260 -3.34 9.20 13.22
N ARG A 261 -2.43 9.65 12.34
CA ARG A 261 -2.24 11.08 12.05
C ARG A 261 -3.53 11.68 11.49
N GLU A 262 -3.69 13.00 11.66
CA GLU A 262 -4.86 13.71 11.16
C GLU A 262 -4.98 13.56 9.64
N GLY A 263 -6.18 13.20 9.17
CA GLY A 263 -6.54 13.01 7.76
C GLY A 263 -5.87 11.82 7.02
N VAL A 264 -4.88 11.16 7.62
CA VAL A 264 -4.34 9.87 7.15
C VAL A 264 -5.33 8.76 7.46
N GLU A 265 -5.82 8.02 6.48
CA GLU A 265 -6.63 6.80 6.67
C GLU A 265 -5.78 5.54 6.40
N PRO A 266 -5.40 4.77 7.44
CA PRO A 266 -4.62 3.55 7.27
C PRO A 266 -5.44 2.47 6.55
N ILE A 267 -4.85 1.82 5.56
CA ILE A 267 -5.50 0.73 4.79
C ILE A 267 -5.11 -0.66 5.28
N LEU A 268 -4.19 -0.75 6.24
CA LEU A 268 -3.68 -1.99 6.81
C LEU A 268 -3.51 -1.83 8.32
N MET A 269 -3.92 -2.82 9.10
CA MET A 269 -3.63 -2.89 10.53
C MET A 269 -2.70 -4.07 10.82
N HIS A 270 -1.67 -3.86 11.63
CA HIS A 270 -0.79 -4.92 12.13
C HIS A 270 -1.03 -5.12 13.62
N TYR A 271 -1.70 -6.20 14.04
CA TYR A 271 -2.07 -6.44 15.44
C TYR A 271 -1.03 -7.25 16.22
N GLY A 272 0.25 -7.03 15.93
CA GLY A 272 1.37 -7.72 16.59
C GLY A 272 1.63 -7.29 18.04
N LEU A 273 1.07 -6.16 18.48
CA LEU A 273 1.26 -5.60 19.82
C LEU A 273 -0.03 -5.65 20.67
N PRO A 274 0.07 -5.77 22.01
CA PRO A 274 -1.09 -5.62 22.88
C PRO A 274 -1.71 -4.22 22.80
N PHE A 275 -3.04 -4.14 22.88
CA PHE A 275 -3.77 -2.87 22.91
C PHE A 275 -5.01 -2.94 23.80
N ASN A 276 -5.54 -1.77 24.18
CA ASN A 276 -6.68 -1.65 25.08
C ASN A 276 -7.73 -0.66 24.58
N VAL A 277 -8.93 -0.80 25.13
CA VAL A 277 -10.10 0.06 24.95
C VAL A 277 -10.83 0.14 26.29
N GLY A 278 -10.53 1.16 27.09
CA GLY A 278 -10.99 1.23 28.48
C GLY A 278 -10.47 0.03 29.29
N ASN A 279 -11.37 -0.73 29.89
CA ASN A 279 -11.03 -1.93 30.67
C ASN A 279 -10.89 -3.21 29.83
N TRP A 280 -11.22 -3.15 28.53
CA TRP A 280 -11.07 -4.28 27.62
C TRP A 280 -9.67 -4.23 26.98
N SER A 281 -9.06 -5.38 26.76
CA SER A 281 -7.74 -5.49 26.12
C SER A 281 -7.65 -6.73 25.25
N PHE A 282 -6.71 -6.69 24.30
CA PHE A 282 -6.37 -7.84 23.46
C PHE A 282 -4.86 -7.93 23.26
N SER A 283 -4.35 -9.15 23.33
CA SER A 283 -2.98 -9.52 23.04
C SER A 283 -3.01 -10.80 22.22
N LYS A 284 -2.40 -10.77 21.03
CA LYS A 284 -2.30 -11.94 20.16
C LYS A 284 -1.56 -13.10 20.84
N LEU A 285 -0.59 -12.81 21.71
CA LEU A 285 0.18 -13.83 22.43
C LEU A 285 -0.66 -14.62 23.44
N ASP A 286 -1.73 -14.03 23.98
CA ASP A 286 -2.63 -14.70 24.92
C ASP A 286 -3.45 -15.81 24.23
N HIS A 287 -3.46 -15.79 22.89
CA HIS A 287 -4.17 -16.73 22.03
C HIS A 287 -3.21 -17.61 21.21
N HIS A 288 -1.99 -17.87 21.72
CA HIS A 288 -0.98 -18.67 21.02
C HIS A 288 -1.47 -20.09 20.68
N GLU A 289 -2.01 -20.80 21.67
CA GLU A 289 -2.51 -22.18 21.50
C GLU A 289 -4.00 -22.25 21.16
N ASP A 290 -4.62 -21.11 20.87
CA ASP A 290 -6.07 -20.98 20.83
C ASP A 290 -6.68 -21.62 19.57
N ASP A 291 -7.44 -22.71 19.75
CA ASP A 291 -8.09 -23.48 18.69
C ASP A 291 -9.44 -22.91 18.24
N ILE A 292 -9.70 -21.62 18.49
CA ILE A 292 -10.97 -20.93 18.28
C ILE A 292 -11.60 -21.11 16.89
N VAL A 293 -10.79 -21.36 15.87
CA VAL A 293 -11.24 -21.67 14.51
C VAL A 293 -12.12 -22.93 14.45
N TYR A 294 -11.85 -23.88 15.34
CA TYR A 294 -12.49 -25.19 15.39
C TYR A 294 -13.47 -25.34 16.56
N ASP A 295 -13.46 -24.40 17.50
CA ASP A 295 -14.40 -24.36 18.62
C ASP A 295 -15.68 -23.59 18.23
N CYS A 296 -16.68 -24.34 17.76
CA CYS A 296 -17.91 -23.78 17.21
C CYS A 296 -18.57 -22.75 18.14
N SER A 297 -18.97 -21.61 17.57
CA SER A 297 -19.64 -20.49 18.26
C SER A 297 -18.76 -19.68 19.23
N ARG A 298 -17.50 -20.05 19.46
CA ARG A 298 -16.58 -19.23 20.26
C ARG A 298 -16.01 -18.09 19.43
N LEU A 299 -15.97 -16.89 20.01
CA LEU A 299 -15.38 -15.69 19.43
C LEU A 299 -14.39 -15.10 20.43
N PHE A 300 -13.49 -14.22 19.96
CA PHE A 300 -12.67 -13.43 20.86
C PHE A 300 -13.56 -12.55 21.75
N PRO A 301 -13.08 -12.18 22.96
CA PRO A 301 -13.85 -11.35 23.90
C PRO A 301 -14.44 -10.12 23.22
N GLU A 302 -15.74 -9.88 23.40
CA GLU A 302 -16.44 -8.78 22.74
C GLU A 302 -15.83 -7.43 23.18
N PRO A 303 -15.41 -6.56 22.23
CA PRO A 303 -14.93 -5.23 22.57
C PRO A 303 -16.11 -4.28 22.89
N PRO A 304 -15.85 -3.13 23.53
CA PRO A 304 -16.86 -2.09 23.73
C PRO A 304 -17.55 -1.66 22.43
N TYR A 305 -18.84 -1.33 22.50
CA TYR A 305 -19.62 -0.95 21.34
C TYR A 305 -19.32 0.50 20.92
N PRO A 306 -19.53 0.90 19.65
CA PRO A 306 -19.22 2.26 19.18
C PRO A 306 -19.84 3.41 19.99
N ARG A 307 -21.01 3.18 20.59
CA ARG A 307 -21.67 4.16 21.46
C ARG A 307 -20.90 4.39 22.76
N GLU A 308 -20.34 3.33 23.35
CA GLU A 308 -19.53 3.41 24.57
C GLU A 308 -18.22 4.14 24.29
N ILE A 309 -17.59 3.90 23.13
CA ILE A 309 -16.41 4.65 22.68
C ILE A 309 -16.69 6.16 22.60
N THR A 310 -17.84 6.52 22.01
CA THR A 310 -18.23 7.93 21.83
C THR A 310 -18.52 8.62 23.17
N GLN A 311 -18.96 7.88 24.18
CA GLN A 311 -19.19 8.38 25.54
C GLN A 311 -17.90 8.44 26.37
N MET A 312 -16.98 7.51 26.11
CA MET A 312 -15.71 7.36 26.83
C MET A 312 -14.67 8.40 26.41
N GLU A 313 -14.58 8.71 25.11
CA GLU A 313 -13.54 9.60 24.58
C GLU A 313 -14.15 10.73 23.75
N SER A 314 -13.82 11.95 24.17
CA SER A 314 -14.29 13.19 23.56
C SER A 314 -13.33 13.71 22.49
N ASP A 315 -12.03 13.41 22.63
CA ASP A 315 -11.00 13.80 21.68
C ASP A 315 -11.18 13.02 20.37
N HIS A 316 -11.31 13.75 19.26
CA HIS A 316 -11.61 13.17 17.96
C HIS A 316 -10.55 12.14 17.51
N SER A 317 -9.27 12.45 17.71
CA SER A 317 -8.14 11.63 17.25
C SER A 317 -7.99 10.36 18.08
N LYS A 318 -8.07 10.47 19.41
CA LYS A 318 -8.07 9.31 20.31
C LYS A 318 -9.29 8.42 20.10
N ARG A 319 -10.47 9.02 19.92
CA ARG A 319 -11.70 8.27 19.61
C ARG A 319 -11.56 7.48 18.31
N ARG A 320 -10.93 8.07 17.29
CA ARG A 320 -10.60 7.40 16.03
C ARG A 320 -9.66 6.21 16.23
N ALA A 321 -8.65 6.34 17.09
CA ALA A 321 -7.78 5.23 17.48
C ALA A 321 -8.56 4.08 18.13
N LEU A 322 -9.45 4.40 19.08
CA LEU A 322 -10.31 3.39 19.72
C LEU A 322 -11.24 2.69 18.72
N PHE A 323 -11.74 3.41 17.70
CA PHE A 323 -12.51 2.79 16.62
C PHE A 323 -11.69 1.79 15.81
N LEU A 324 -10.42 2.08 15.50
CA LEU A 324 -9.52 1.13 14.83
C LEU A 324 -9.31 -0.13 15.69
N ASN A 325 -9.11 0.05 17.00
CA ASN A 325 -8.92 -1.07 17.94
C ASN A 325 -10.10 -2.04 17.93
N ILE A 326 -11.32 -1.52 18.04
CA ILE A 326 -12.52 -2.37 18.02
C ILE A 326 -12.80 -2.91 16.60
N GLU A 327 -12.48 -2.16 15.54
CA GLU A 327 -12.62 -2.61 14.15
C GLU A 327 -11.77 -3.87 13.90
N CYS A 328 -10.55 -3.90 14.45
CA CYS A 328 -9.65 -5.05 14.35
C CYS A 328 -10.29 -6.35 14.87
N ILE A 329 -10.73 -6.36 16.13
CA ILE A 329 -11.32 -7.58 16.73
C ILE A 329 -12.68 -7.91 16.15
N ASN A 330 -13.53 -6.91 15.90
CA ASN A 330 -14.84 -7.15 15.30
C ASN A 330 -14.71 -7.76 13.89
N THR A 331 -13.71 -7.36 13.12
CA THR A 331 -13.42 -7.96 11.80
C THR A 331 -12.97 -9.41 11.93
N MET A 332 -12.09 -9.73 12.90
CA MET A 332 -11.70 -11.12 13.17
C MET A 332 -12.89 -11.97 13.63
N ASN A 333 -13.72 -11.45 14.53
CA ASN A 333 -14.91 -12.15 15.02
C ASN A 333 -15.97 -12.37 13.93
N GLU A 334 -16.15 -11.42 13.01
CA GLU A 334 -16.97 -11.63 11.81
C GLU A 334 -16.40 -12.74 10.93
N GLY A 335 -15.07 -12.77 10.73
CA GLY A 335 -14.38 -13.83 10.00
C GLY A 335 -14.57 -15.21 10.64
N LEU A 336 -14.43 -15.32 11.96
CA LEU A 336 -14.66 -16.56 12.71
C LEU A 336 -16.09 -17.06 12.58
N LEU A 337 -17.09 -16.18 12.63
CA LEU A 337 -18.49 -16.56 12.41
C LEU A 337 -18.71 -17.18 11.02
N LEU A 338 -18.11 -16.58 9.99
CA LEU A 338 -18.18 -17.10 8.63
C LEU A 338 -17.43 -18.43 8.50
N GLN A 339 -16.28 -18.56 9.16
CA GLN A 339 -15.49 -19.78 9.16
C GLN A 339 -16.22 -20.93 9.86
N HIS A 340 -16.83 -20.69 11.02
CA HIS A 340 -17.65 -21.67 11.72
C HIS A 340 -18.84 -22.12 10.88
N ALA A 341 -19.48 -21.19 10.15
CA ALA A 341 -20.54 -21.54 9.21
C ALA A 341 -20.02 -22.41 8.06
N ALA A 342 -18.83 -22.13 7.52
CA ALA A 342 -18.19 -22.94 6.48
C ALA A 342 -17.85 -24.36 6.98
N PHE A 343 -17.48 -24.51 8.26
CA PHE A 343 -17.33 -25.80 8.93
C PHE A 343 -18.63 -26.47 9.39
N LYS A 344 -19.78 -25.95 8.96
CA LYS A 344 -21.11 -26.50 9.29
C LYS A 344 -21.38 -26.57 10.80
N CYS A 345 -20.77 -25.67 11.57
CA CYS A 345 -21.10 -25.51 12.98
C CYS A 345 -22.59 -25.19 13.15
N PRO A 346 -23.20 -25.59 14.28
CA PRO A 346 -24.54 -25.13 14.65
C PRO A 346 -24.59 -23.60 14.67
N LYS A 347 -25.75 -23.03 14.31
CA LYS A 347 -25.93 -21.58 14.40
C LYS A 347 -25.73 -21.13 15.86
N PRO A 348 -24.89 -20.11 16.11
CA PRO A 348 -24.66 -19.63 17.47
C PRO A 348 -25.95 -19.07 18.06
N LYS A 349 -26.09 -19.17 19.39
CA LYS A 349 -27.21 -18.58 20.12
C LYS A 349 -27.21 -17.07 19.89
N TRP A 350 -28.40 -16.52 19.65
CA TRP A 350 -28.55 -15.08 19.42
C TRP A 350 -28.03 -14.27 20.62
N SER A 351 -27.24 -13.23 20.35
CA SER A 351 -26.72 -12.30 21.35
C SER A 351 -26.74 -10.87 20.82
N LYS A 352 -26.63 -9.90 21.73
CA LYS A 352 -26.48 -8.48 21.37
C LYS A 352 -25.28 -8.25 20.44
N TYR A 353 -24.17 -8.95 20.70
CA TYR A 353 -22.95 -8.86 19.90
C TYR A 353 -23.13 -9.38 18.48
N LEU A 354 -23.78 -10.54 18.32
CA LEU A 354 -24.09 -11.07 16.99
C LEU A 354 -25.03 -10.18 16.19
N SER A 355 -25.98 -9.51 16.87
CA SER A 355 -26.84 -8.50 16.24
C SER A 355 -26.01 -7.30 15.77
N PHE A 356 -25.04 -6.85 16.57
CA PHE A 356 -24.12 -5.77 16.21
C PHE A 356 -23.23 -6.12 15.02
N LEU A 357 -22.61 -7.30 14.98
CA LEU A 357 -21.80 -7.75 13.84
C LEU A 357 -22.62 -7.87 12.53
N LYS A 358 -23.95 -7.95 12.61
CA LYS A 358 -24.85 -7.93 11.44
C LYS A 358 -25.49 -6.56 11.17
N SER A 359 -25.14 -5.54 11.96
CA SER A 359 -25.77 -4.23 11.90
C SER A 359 -25.16 -3.34 10.81
N LYS A 360 -25.94 -2.36 10.35
CA LYS A 360 -25.45 -1.29 9.45
C LYS A 360 -24.29 -0.52 10.07
N THR A 361 -24.33 -0.28 11.39
CA THR A 361 -23.26 0.42 12.12
C THR A 361 -21.91 -0.27 11.95
N PHE A 362 -21.87 -1.59 12.12
CA PHE A 362 -20.62 -2.33 11.93
C PHE A 362 -20.20 -2.37 10.46
N ALA A 363 -21.14 -2.54 9.53
CA ALA A 363 -20.87 -2.49 8.10
C ALA A 363 -20.26 -1.14 7.66
N GLU A 364 -20.71 -0.03 8.25
CA GLU A 364 -20.14 1.30 8.00
C GLU A 364 -18.75 1.47 8.62
N LEU A 365 -18.55 0.99 9.86
CA LEU A 365 -17.27 1.05 10.57
C LEU A 365 -16.16 0.31 9.79
N SER A 366 -16.49 -0.89 9.33
CA SER A 366 -15.57 -1.83 8.67
C SER A 366 -15.63 -1.79 7.14
N ARG A 367 -16.29 -0.77 6.56
CA ARG A 367 -16.35 -0.61 5.11
C ARG A 367 -14.94 -0.46 4.52
N PRO A 368 -14.68 -0.97 3.30
CA PRO A 368 -13.39 -0.80 2.65
C PRO A 368 -12.96 0.67 2.58
N LYS A 369 -11.73 0.92 3.01
CA LYS A 369 -11.09 2.25 3.00
C LYS A 369 -10.39 2.46 1.67
N ARG A 370 -10.29 3.72 1.27
CA ARG A 370 -9.52 4.14 0.10
C ARG A 370 -8.38 5.02 0.56
N LEU A 371 -7.27 4.99 -0.17
CA LEU A 371 -6.14 5.87 0.07
C LEU A 371 -6.58 7.33 0.00
N THR A 372 -6.31 8.10 1.06
CA THR A 372 -6.40 9.56 1.02
C THR A 372 -5.12 10.13 0.42
N ALA A 373 -5.12 11.40 0.03
CA ALA A 373 -3.91 12.08 -0.43
C ALA A 373 -2.80 12.03 0.64
N GLN A 374 -3.16 12.21 1.91
CA GLN A 374 -2.24 12.13 3.05
C GLN A 374 -1.73 10.70 3.29
N SER A 375 -2.57 9.66 3.11
CA SER A 375 -2.10 8.27 3.20
C SER A 375 -1.01 7.93 2.16
N ARG A 376 -0.96 8.66 1.04
CA ARG A 376 0.06 8.47 -0.02
C ARG A 376 1.36 9.22 0.23
N GLN A 377 1.42 10.11 1.22
CA GLN A 377 2.65 10.82 1.55
C GLN A 377 3.69 9.83 2.09
N MET A 378 4.83 9.77 1.40
CA MET A 378 5.99 8.96 1.76
C MET A 378 6.80 9.68 2.85
N MET A 379 7.59 8.93 3.60
CA MET A 379 8.61 9.50 4.47
C MET A 379 9.74 10.09 3.62
N GLU A 380 10.10 11.34 3.88
CA GLU A 380 11.34 11.91 3.35
C GLU A 380 12.51 11.39 4.19
N VAL A 381 13.42 10.62 3.55
CA VAL A 381 14.67 10.16 4.18
C VAL A 381 15.79 11.08 3.72
N GLU A 382 16.13 12.09 4.52
CA GLU A 382 17.28 12.95 4.27
C GLU A 382 18.58 12.21 4.65
N ILE A 383 19.43 11.93 3.65
CA ILE A 383 20.80 11.44 3.88
C ILE A 383 21.73 12.66 3.92
N HIS A 384 22.08 13.13 5.11
CA HIS A 384 23.18 14.09 5.27
C HIS A 384 24.51 13.36 5.03
N LYS A 385 25.14 13.62 3.88
CA LYS A 385 26.56 13.32 3.66
C LYS A 385 27.38 14.48 4.22
N GLU A 386 27.78 14.40 5.47
CA GLU A 386 28.90 15.21 5.94
C GLU A 386 30.20 14.49 5.55
N VAL A 387 30.90 15.06 4.57
CA VAL A 387 32.30 14.79 4.28
C VAL A 387 33.07 15.73 5.19
N ASP A 388 33.76 15.22 6.21
CA ASP A 388 34.86 15.96 6.84
C ASP A 388 35.95 15.04 7.40
N ASN A 389 37.17 15.52 7.24
CA ASN A 389 38.44 14.83 7.47
C ASN A 389 38.84 14.84 8.96
N GLU A 390 39.18 13.65 9.49
CA GLU A 390 40.14 13.40 10.59
C GLU A 390 39.87 13.97 12.02
N PRO A 391 40.54 13.49 13.09
CA PRO A 391 39.92 12.54 14.00
C PRO A 391 39.77 13.07 15.44
N GLU A 392 38.56 13.06 15.99
CA GLU A 392 38.30 12.78 17.42
C GLU A 392 36.80 12.56 17.66
N LYS A 393 36.45 11.51 18.41
CA LYS A 393 35.07 11.13 18.75
C LYS A 393 34.37 12.26 19.53
N PRO A 394 33.10 12.56 19.21
CA PRO A 394 32.00 11.85 19.88
C PRO A 394 30.94 11.30 18.91
N GLN A 395 30.16 10.35 19.42
CA GLN A 395 29.09 9.61 18.75
C GLN A 395 28.10 10.52 17.99
N PRO A 396 27.62 10.13 16.79
CA PRO A 396 26.55 10.86 16.13
C PRO A 396 25.26 10.68 16.93
N LYS A 397 24.73 11.78 17.48
CA LYS A 397 23.35 11.84 17.99
C LYS A 397 22.42 11.99 16.79
N ILE A 398 21.74 10.92 16.42
CA ILE A 398 20.60 10.99 15.50
C ILE A 398 19.41 11.47 16.33
N GLU A 399 19.11 12.77 16.28
CA GLU A 399 17.84 13.30 16.76
C GLU A 399 16.77 13.07 15.69
N VAL A 400 15.87 12.11 15.93
CA VAL A 400 14.60 12.01 15.20
C VAL A 400 13.71 13.16 15.70
N LYS A 401 13.75 14.31 15.02
CA LYS A 401 12.80 15.40 15.28
C LYS A 401 11.43 15.01 14.70
N ILE A 402 10.59 14.42 15.55
CA ILE A 402 9.15 14.39 15.35
C ILE A 402 8.68 15.85 15.44
N HIS A 403 8.39 16.48 14.30
CA HIS A 403 7.68 17.75 14.32
C HIS A 403 6.27 17.48 14.88
N LYS A 404 6.08 17.79 16.16
CA LYS A 404 4.78 18.22 16.66
C LYS A 404 4.54 19.59 16.06
N GLU A 405 3.81 19.66 14.95
CA GLU A 405 3.22 20.92 14.53
C GLU A 405 2.05 21.22 15.47
N VAL A 406 2.38 21.93 16.54
CA VAL A 406 1.51 22.96 17.09
C VAL A 406 1.59 24.11 16.10
N ASP A 407 0.42 24.61 15.69
CA ASP A 407 0.21 25.70 14.75
C ASP A 407 1.26 26.84 14.84
N ASN A 408 1.70 27.27 13.65
CA ASN A 408 2.40 28.51 13.28
C ASN A 408 3.93 28.45 13.07
N GLU A 409 4.38 28.03 11.87
CA GLU A 409 5.26 28.79 10.92
C GLU A 409 5.63 27.91 9.68
N PRO A 410 5.97 28.50 8.50
CA PRO A 410 5.62 27.96 7.18
C PRO A 410 6.55 26.88 6.62
N GLU A 411 5.94 25.86 5.96
CA GLU A 411 6.57 24.82 5.15
C GLU A 411 7.72 25.35 4.28
N LYS A 412 8.86 24.65 4.24
CA LYS A 412 9.79 24.85 3.12
C LYS A 412 9.09 24.34 1.86
N PRO A 413 8.86 25.21 0.85
CA PRO A 413 8.03 24.88 -0.29
C PRO A 413 8.72 23.81 -1.14
N HIS A 414 7.97 22.78 -1.55
CA HIS A 414 8.36 21.97 -2.70
C HIS A 414 8.74 22.88 -3.89
N PRO A 415 9.68 22.47 -4.77
CA PRO A 415 10.09 23.33 -5.87
C PRO A 415 8.87 23.74 -6.70
N LYS A 416 8.70 25.04 -6.92
CA LYS A 416 7.49 25.56 -7.55
C LYS A 416 7.41 25.07 -9.00
N ILE A 417 6.36 24.33 -9.35
CA ILE A 417 6.10 23.86 -10.72
C ILE A 417 4.99 24.70 -11.35
N HIS A 418 5.12 24.97 -12.65
CA HIS A 418 4.03 25.50 -13.45
C HIS A 418 3.93 24.74 -14.78
N THR A 419 2.73 24.26 -15.11
CA THR A 419 2.45 23.55 -16.36
C THR A 419 1.88 24.53 -17.38
N ILE A 420 2.45 24.54 -18.58
CA ILE A 420 1.95 25.33 -19.71
C ILE A 420 1.68 24.45 -20.92
N PHE A 421 0.68 24.83 -21.72
CA PHE A 421 0.39 24.20 -23.01
C PHE A 421 -0.11 25.24 -23.99
N SER A 422 0.15 25.04 -25.28
CA SER A 422 -0.19 26.00 -26.34
C SER A 422 -1.43 25.56 -27.10
N THR A 423 -2.32 26.50 -27.42
CA THR A 423 -3.52 26.30 -28.22
C THR A 423 -3.80 27.49 -29.13
N GLU A 424 -4.71 27.32 -30.08
CA GLU A 424 -5.23 28.40 -30.94
C GLU A 424 -6.73 28.63 -30.70
N CYS A 425 -7.26 29.79 -31.10
CA CYS A 425 -8.70 30.10 -31.05
C CYS A 425 -9.52 29.27 -32.05
N SER A 426 -9.64 27.96 -31.82
CA SER A 426 -10.46 27.07 -32.64
C SER A 426 -11.11 25.96 -31.83
N SER A 427 -12.27 25.49 -32.31
CA SER A 427 -12.98 24.36 -31.70
C SER A 427 -12.17 23.06 -31.69
N TYR A 428 -11.15 22.96 -32.54
CA TYR A 428 -10.22 21.82 -32.56
C TYR A 428 -9.44 21.72 -31.24
N PHE A 429 -9.03 22.84 -30.65
CA PHE A 429 -8.30 22.84 -29.38
C PHE A 429 -9.22 22.90 -28.15
N ASP A 430 -10.51 23.21 -28.32
CA ASP A 430 -11.44 23.31 -27.18
C ASP A 430 -11.61 21.98 -26.46
N TRP A 431 -11.92 20.91 -27.18
CA TRP A 431 -12.11 19.58 -26.57
C TRP A 431 -10.81 18.98 -26.04
N GLN A 432 -9.69 19.28 -26.70
CA GLN A 432 -8.35 18.90 -26.25
C GLN A 432 -8.00 19.59 -24.92
N THR A 433 -8.26 20.89 -24.83
CA THR A 433 -8.11 21.68 -23.60
C THR A 433 -8.89 21.07 -22.46
N VAL A 434 -10.16 20.72 -22.68
CA VAL A 434 -11.01 20.07 -21.66
C VAL A 434 -10.39 18.75 -21.20
N GLY A 435 -9.92 17.91 -22.13
CA GLY A 435 -9.28 16.64 -21.82
C GLY A 435 -7.99 16.79 -20.99
N LEU A 436 -7.08 17.67 -21.45
CA LEU A 436 -5.82 17.92 -20.77
C LEU A 436 -6.05 18.52 -19.36
N VAL A 437 -6.86 19.57 -19.24
CA VAL A 437 -7.14 20.23 -17.95
C VAL A 437 -7.84 19.27 -16.97
N HIS A 438 -8.80 18.48 -17.45
CA HIS A 438 -9.43 17.46 -16.60
C HIS A 438 -8.41 16.43 -16.10
N SER A 439 -7.56 15.93 -17.01
CA SER A 439 -6.54 14.95 -16.66
C SER A 439 -5.45 15.54 -15.74
N PHE A 440 -5.10 16.82 -15.90
CA PHE A 440 -4.20 17.54 -14.98
C PHE A 440 -4.71 17.45 -13.54
N TYR A 441 -5.97 17.83 -13.29
CA TYR A 441 -6.55 17.77 -11.94
C TYR A 441 -6.71 16.33 -11.43
N LYS A 442 -7.01 15.37 -12.31
CA LYS A 442 -7.13 13.95 -11.93
C LYS A 442 -5.79 13.28 -11.63
N SER A 443 -4.73 13.72 -12.30
CA SER A 443 -3.39 13.16 -12.18
C SER A 443 -2.72 13.50 -10.85
N GLY A 444 -3.20 14.54 -10.16
CA GLY A 444 -2.53 15.08 -8.98
C GLY A 444 -1.28 15.89 -9.32
N GLN A 445 -1.18 16.42 -10.55
CA GLN A 445 -0.07 17.27 -10.97
C GLN A 445 0.10 18.45 -10.01
N PRO A 446 1.28 18.62 -9.38
CA PRO A 446 1.55 19.78 -8.53
C PRO A 446 1.70 21.05 -9.36
N GLY A 447 1.40 22.19 -8.73
CA GLY A 447 1.52 23.51 -9.35
C GLY A 447 0.25 23.97 -10.07
N ASN A 448 0.38 25.09 -10.79
CA ASN A 448 -0.71 25.65 -11.59
C ASN A 448 -0.57 25.25 -13.06
N ILE A 449 -1.70 25.28 -13.78
CA ILE A 449 -1.74 25.10 -15.23
C ILE A 449 -2.12 26.42 -15.91
N THR A 450 -1.51 26.74 -17.04
CA THR A 450 -1.90 27.87 -17.89
C THR A 450 -1.90 27.50 -19.36
N ARG A 451 -3.02 27.78 -20.01
CA ARG A 451 -3.16 27.70 -21.46
C ARG A 451 -2.58 28.96 -22.10
N LEU A 452 -1.69 28.79 -23.08
CA LEU A 452 -1.17 29.86 -23.90
C LEU A 452 -1.97 29.91 -25.20
N LEU A 453 -2.93 30.83 -25.26
CA LEU A 453 -3.93 30.89 -26.32
C LEU A 453 -3.50 31.91 -27.39
N SER A 454 -3.08 31.40 -28.56
CA SER A 454 -2.60 32.21 -29.69
C SER A 454 -3.75 32.53 -30.66
N CYS A 455 -4.08 33.82 -30.83
CA CYS A 455 -5.21 34.25 -31.65
C CYS A 455 -4.92 35.53 -32.43
N THR A 456 -5.61 35.72 -33.55
CA THR A 456 -5.73 37.04 -34.18
C THR A 456 -6.74 37.90 -33.40
N ASP A 457 -6.66 39.22 -33.57
CA ASP A 457 -7.60 40.14 -32.93
C ASP A 457 -9.06 39.90 -33.39
N GLU A 458 -9.24 39.47 -34.64
CA GLU A 458 -10.54 39.10 -35.20
C GLU A 458 -11.09 37.81 -34.58
N ASP A 459 -10.27 36.76 -34.50
CA ASP A 459 -10.68 35.47 -33.95
C ASP A 459 -11.00 35.58 -32.46
N LEU A 460 -10.19 36.34 -31.71
CA LEU A 460 -10.36 36.51 -30.28
C LEU A 460 -11.70 37.18 -29.92
N LYS A 461 -12.21 38.08 -30.77
CA LYS A 461 -13.52 38.73 -30.55
C LYS A 461 -14.70 37.78 -30.68
N GLN A 462 -14.54 36.71 -31.46
CA GLN A 462 -15.61 35.75 -31.75
C GLN A 462 -15.46 34.41 -31.02
N TYR A 463 -14.28 34.17 -30.44
CA TYR A 463 -13.98 32.96 -29.70
C TYR A 463 -14.87 32.84 -28.45
N LYS A 464 -15.28 31.61 -28.11
CA LYS A 464 -16.17 31.34 -26.97
C LYS A 464 -15.50 30.54 -25.87
N GLY A 465 -14.39 29.87 -26.17
CA GLY A 465 -13.69 28.98 -25.25
C GLY A 465 -12.76 29.67 -24.25
N HIS A 466 -13.04 30.93 -23.88
CA HIS A 466 -12.17 31.72 -22.99
C HIS A 466 -11.95 31.04 -21.64
N ASP A 467 -13.01 30.46 -21.08
CA ASP A 467 -13.04 29.94 -19.70
C ASP A 467 -12.69 28.44 -19.59
N LEU A 468 -12.18 27.83 -20.65
CA LEU A 468 -11.82 26.39 -20.65
C LEU A 468 -10.61 26.07 -19.77
N ALA A 469 -9.75 27.06 -19.50
CA ALA A 469 -8.56 26.94 -18.66
C ALA A 469 -8.11 28.34 -18.20
N PRO A 470 -7.33 28.46 -17.10
CA PRO A 470 -6.57 29.68 -16.84
C PRO A 470 -5.72 30.03 -18.09
N THR A 471 -5.94 31.20 -18.68
CA THR A 471 -5.46 31.50 -20.03
C THR A 471 -4.59 32.75 -20.07
N HIS A 472 -3.43 32.64 -20.73
CA HIS A 472 -2.60 33.76 -21.15
C HIS A 472 -2.79 33.98 -22.66
N TYR A 473 -3.22 35.18 -23.05
CA TYR A 473 -3.46 35.51 -24.45
C TYR A 473 -2.16 35.91 -25.14
N VAL A 474 -1.95 35.37 -26.33
CA VAL A 474 -0.75 35.57 -27.14
C VAL A 474 -1.16 36.02 -28.55
N PRO A 475 -0.50 37.03 -29.14
CA PRO A 475 -0.69 37.33 -30.56
C PRO A 475 -0.35 36.12 -31.43
N SER A 476 -1.22 35.78 -32.38
CA SER A 476 -0.92 34.70 -33.33
C SER A 476 0.29 35.04 -34.19
N MET A 477 1.22 34.09 -34.24
CA MET A 477 2.40 34.09 -35.10
C MET A 477 2.24 33.11 -36.27
N SER A 478 1.04 32.54 -36.46
CA SER A 478 0.76 31.58 -37.55
C SER A 478 1.18 32.12 -38.92
N ARG A 479 1.12 33.43 -39.12
CA ARG A 479 1.72 34.11 -40.25
C ARG A 479 2.97 34.86 -39.83
N HIS A 480 4.11 34.47 -40.37
CA HIS A 480 5.39 35.07 -40.00
C HIS A 480 5.46 36.54 -40.42
N PRO A 481 5.79 37.49 -39.52
CA PRO A 481 5.63 38.93 -39.78
C PRO A 481 6.61 39.48 -40.84
N LEU A 482 7.77 38.84 -41.04
CA LEU A 482 8.77 39.30 -42.01
C LEU A 482 8.66 38.64 -43.38
N THR A 483 8.22 37.38 -43.45
CA THR A 483 8.23 36.57 -44.68
C THR A 483 6.83 36.35 -45.22
N GLY A 484 5.79 36.56 -44.39
CA GLY A 484 4.40 36.28 -44.71
C GLY A 484 4.05 34.80 -44.76
N ASP A 485 4.99 33.90 -44.44
CA ASP A 485 4.84 32.44 -44.47
C ASP A 485 3.80 31.96 -43.45
N TRP A 486 3.04 30.91 -43.80
CA TRP A 486 2.00 30.35 -42.95
C TRP A 486 2.48 29.06 -42.27
N TYR A 487 2.83 29.15 -40.99
CA TYR A 487 3.33 28.04 -40.19
C TYR A 487 2.78 28.10 -38.75
N PRO A 488 1.54 27.63 -38.50
CA PRO A 488 0.87 27.73 -37.19
C PRO A 488 1.65 27.11 -36.02
N ALA A 489 2.42 26.05 -36.26
CA ALA A 489 3.21 25.39 -35.21
C ALA A 489 4.25 26.32 -34.55
N ILE A 490 4.62 27.44 -35.17
CA ILE A 490 5.48 28.48 -34.57
C ILE A 490 4.83 29.14 -33.34
N ASN A 491 3.50 29.06 -33.21
CA ASN A 491 2.78 29.59 -32.07
C ASN A 491 3.27 28.99 -30.75
N LYS A 492 3.62 27.70 -30.71
CA LYS A 492 4.09 27.05 -29.47
C LYS A 492 5.35 27.72 -28.90
N PRO A 493 6.50 27.78 -29.61
CA PRO A 493 7.67 28.48 -29.09
C PRO A 493 7.46 29.99 -28.93
N ALA A 494 6.69 30.65 -29.82
CA ALA A 494 6.40 32.07 -29.70
C ALA A 494 5.57 32.41 -28.44
N ALA A 495 4.60 31.57 -28.12
CA ALA A 495 3.73 31.72 -26.96
C ALA A 495 4.47 31.49 -25.65
N VAL A 496 5.37 30.49 -25.59
CA VAL A 496 6.23 30.28 -24.42
C VAL A 496 7.13 31.49 -24.20
N LEU A 497 7.77 32.01 -25.26
CA LEU A 497 8.61 33.22 -25.17
C LEU A 497 7.78 34.44 -24.73
N HIS A 498 6.59 34.62 -25.29
CA HIS A 498 5.69 35.71 -24.91
C HIS A 498 5.29 35.61 -23.44
N TRP A 499 4.91 34.42 -22.96
CA TRP A 499 4.57 34.19 -21.55
C TRP A 499 5.74 34.51 -20.61
N MET A 500 6.95 34.01 -20.92
CA MET A 500 8.15 34.27 -20.12
C MET A 500 8.51 35.76 -20.01
N ASN A 501 8.19 36.56 -21.04
CA ASN A 501 8.47 38.00 -21.04
C ASN A 501 7.39 38.85 -20.36
N HIS A 502 6.17 38.32 -20.20
CA HIS A 502 5.02 39.09 -19.68
C HIS A 502 4.54 38.61 -18.31
N VAL A 503 4.93 37.40 -17.89
CA VAL A 503 4.52 36.81 -16.62
C VAL A 503 5.73 36.69 -15.70
N LYS A 504 5.65 37.31 -14.52
CA LYS A 504 6.60 37.06 -13.44
C LYS A 504 6.20 35.76 -12.76
N THR A 505 6.91 34.69 -13.07
CA THR A 505 6.76 33.40 -12.42
C THR A 505 7.89 33.18 -11.41
N ASP A 506 7.57 32.62 -10.26
CA ASP A 506 8.51 32.12 -9.27
C ASP A 506 8.67 30.59 -9.36
N ALA A 507 8.14 29.98 -10.43
CA ALA A 507 8.30 28.57 -10.71
C ALA A 507 9.77 28.23 -11.00
N GLU A 508 10.27 27.23 -10.29
CA GLU A 508 11.60 26.64 -10.47
C GLU A 508 11.62 25.65 -11.65
N TYR A 509 10.46 25.06 -11.96
CA TYR A 509 10.29 24.15 -13.08
C TYR A 509 9.07 24.51 -13.94
N ILE A 510 9.25 24.45 -15.26
CA ILE A 510 8.18 24.62 -16.24
C ILE A 510 7.96 23.30 -16.99
N VAL A 511 6.75 22.77 -16.95
CA VAL A 511 6.34 21.60 -17.74
C VAL A 511 5.61 22.08 -18.98
N ILE A 512 6.09 21.74 -20.17
CA ILE A 512 5.50 22.15 -21.45
C ILE A 512 4.85 20.94 -22.12
N LEU A 513 3.52 20.98 -22.29
CA LEU A 513 2.73 19.90 -22.89
C LEU A 513 2.06 20.35 -24.20
N ASP A 514 1.68 19.37 -25.03
CA ASP A 514 0.75 19.59 -26.13
C ASP A 514 -0.70 19.42 -25.67
N ALA A 515 -1.62 20.12 -26.34
CA ALA A 515 -3.02 20.17 -25.94
C ALA A 515 -3.73 18.80 -26.07
N ASP A 516 -3.28 17.96 -26.99
CA ASP A 516 -3.80 16.62 -27.27
C ASP A 516 -3.24 15.53 -26.34
N MET A 517 -2.45 15.90 -25.32
CA MET A 517 -1.95 14.98 -24.31
C MET A 517 -2.97 14.74 -23.18
N ILE A 518 -2.95 13.53 -22.61
CA ILE A 518 -3.74 13.15 -21.43
C ILE A 518 -2.80 12.73 -20.30
N MET A 519 -2.89 13.40 -19.16
CA MET A 519 -2.07 13.10 -17.98
C MET A 519 -2.57 11.85 -17.27
N ARG A 520 -1.69 10.86 -17.10
CA ARG A 520 -1.97 9.61 -16.37
C ARG A 520 -1.46 9.60 -14.94
N GLY A 521 -0.66 10.59 -14.57
CA GLY A 521 -0.02 10.78 -13.26
C GLY A 521 0.77 12.10 -13.26
N PRO A 522 1.35 12.49 -12.12
CA PRO A 522 2.13 13.72 -12.05
C PRO A 522 3.44 13.59 -12.86
N ILE A 523 3.84 14.68 -13.49
CA ILE A 523 5.13 14.92 -14.12
C ILE A 523 5.90 15.85 -13.18
N THR A 524 6.75 15.25 -12.35
CA THR A 524 7.64 15.91 -11.40
C THR A 524 9.04 15.94 -12.00
N PRO A 525 9.53 17.09 -12.51
CA PRO A 525 10.71 17.11 -13.38
C PRO A 525 11.99 16.54 -12.77
N TRP A 526 12.15 16.65 -11.45
CA TRP A 526 13.29 16.06 -10.73
C TRP A 526 13.34 14.53 -10.80
N GLU A 527 12.20 13.84 -10.96
CA GLU A 527 12.17 12.38 -11.14
C GLU A 527 12.77 11.95 -12.47
N PHE A 528 12.78 12.85 -13.46
CA PHE A 528 13.38 12.64 -14.78
C PHE A 528 14.80 13.21 -14.88
N ASN A 529 15.42 13.53 -13.74
CA ASN A 529 16.71 14.22 -13.65
C ASN A 529 16.73 15.59 -14.36
N ALA A 530 15.57 16.23 -14.53
CA ALA A 530 15.53 17.61 -15.00
C ALA A 530 16.08 18.53 -13.91
N GLY A 531 16.83 19.54 -14.31
CA GLY A 531 17.40 20.53 -13.41
C GLY A 531 17.87 21.77 -14.15
N ARG A 532 18.44 22.73 -13.41
CA ARG A 532 19.01 23.93 -14.02
C ARG A 532 20.06 23.54 -15.08
N SER A 533 19.90 24.05 -16.29
CA SER A 533 20.73 23.71 -17.47
C SER A 533 20.66 22.24 -17.94
N ARG A 534 19.68 21.46 -17.46
CA ARG A 534 19.47 20.06 -17.84
C ARG A 534 17.96 19.80 -18.05
N PRO A 535 17.37 20.25 -19.16
CA PRO A 535 15.97 19.93 -19.46
C PRO A 535 15.81 18.44 -19.78
N ALA A 536 14.67 17.87 -19.41
CA ALA A 536 14.26 16.52 -19.81
C ALA A 536 13.16 16.62 -20.88
N SER A 537 13.20 15.72 -21.87
CA SER A 537 12.18 15.64 -22.93
C SER A 537 12.07 14.20 -23.42
N THR A 538 10.88 13.84 -23.90
CA THR A 538 10.64 12.55 -24.56
C THR A 538 11.23 12.59 -25.98
N PRO A 539 12.03 11.59 -26.39
CA PRO A 539 12.54 11.54 -27.75
C PRO A 539 11.40 11.26 -28.75
N TYR A 540 11.50 11.85 -29.95
CA TYR A 540 10.81 11.32 -31.12
C TYR A 540 11.75 10.30 -31.77
N GLU A 541 11.31 9.05 -31.91
CA GLU A 541 12.04 8.01 -32.67
C GLU A 541 11.96 8.23 -34.18
#